data_AF-A0A838H9B4-F1
#
_entry.id   AF-A0A838H9B4-F1
#
_cell.length_a   1.000
_cell.length_b   1.000
_cell.length_c   1.000
_cell.angle_alpha   90.00
_cell.angle_beta   90.00
_cell.angle_gamma   90.00
#
_symmetry.space_group_name_H-M   'P 1'
#
loop_
_entity.id
_entity.type
_entity.pdbx_description
1 polymer ?
#
loop_
_entity_poly.entity_id
_entity_poly.type
_entity_poly.pdbx_seq_one_letter_code
_entity_poly.pdbx_strand_id
1 'polypeptide(L)'
;MIASVRGLVLAVFIDSAVIEVGGVGLLVACTPAALADLRVGQEASLATSLVVREDSLTLFGFSDYDERAVFELVQTASGVGPKLAQAMLAVHGPDDLRRAVAAEDLVTLCKVPGIGRKGAQRIVLELK
;
A
#
# COMPACT_ATOMS: atom_id res chain seq x y z
N MET A 1 2.32 -14.31 -4.25
CA MET A 1 2.77 -14.95 -5.51
C MET A 1 3.64 -14.02 -6.32
N ILE A 2 3.20 -12.78 -6.63
CA ILE A 2 4.06 -11.75 -7.23
C ILE A 2 4.56 -10.83 -6.11
N ALA A 3 5.78 -11.06 -5.61
CA ALA A 3 6.35 -10.37 -4.45
C ALA A 3 7.12 -9.09 -4.78
N SER A 4 7.51 -8.94 -6.05
CA SER A 4 8.13 -7.73 -6.58
C SER A 4 8.01 -7.71 -8.09
N VAL A 5 8.11 -6.52 -8.67
CA VAL A 5 8.30 -6.31 -10.11
C VAL A 5 9.52 -5.44 -10.34
N ARG A 6 10.20 -5.64 -11.48
CA ARG A 6 11.34 -4.83 -11.89
C ARG A 6 11.36 -4.70 -13.40
N GLY A 7 11.52 -3.48 -13.89
CA GLY A 7 11.57 -3.20 -15.33
C GLY A 7 11.31 -1.75 -15.67
N LEU A 8 11.05 -1.47 -16.96
CA LEU A 8 10.87 -0.11 -17.47
C LEU A 8 9.53 0.47 -17.03
N VAL A 9 9.54 1.72 -16.54
CA VAL A 9 8.31 2.46 -16.27
C VAL A 9 7.73 2.96 -17.59
N LEU A 10 6.59 2.38 -18.02
CA LEU A 10 5.90 2.77 -19.25
C LEU A 10 4.97 3.97 -19.06
N ALA A 11 4.33 4.06 -17.88
CA ALA A 11 3.41 5.13 -17.55
C ALA A 11 3.33 5.34 -16.04
N VAL A 12 3.02 6.57 -15.63
CA VAL A 12 2.71 6.95 -14.24
C VAL A 12 1.38 7.70 -14.25
N PHE A 13 0.43 7.23 -13.45
CA PHE A 13 -0.87 7.83 -13.21
C PHE A 13 -0.94 8.41 -11.79
N ILE A 14 -2.11 8.88 -11.36
CA ILE A 14 -2.29 9.48 -10.03
C ILE A 14 -2.17 8.47 -8.88
N ASP A 15 -2.56 7.22 -9.12
CA ASP A 15 -2.68 6.16 -8.10
C ASP A 15 -1.99 4.85 -8.52
N SER A 16 -1.31 4.86 -9.66
CA SER A 16 -0.78 3.64 -10.27
C SER A 16 0.36 3.94 -11.26
N ALA A 17 1.13 2.91 -11.58
CA ALA A 17 2.14 2.94 -12.62
C ALA A 17 2.11 1.66 -13.45
N VAL A 18 2.63 1.70 -14.67
CA VAL A 18 2.81 0.52 -15.52
C VAL A 18 4.30 0.17 -15.59
N ILE A 19 4.65 -1.04 -15.13
CA ILE A 19 6.01 -1.58 -15.18
C ILE A 19 6.07 -2.68 -16.23
N GLU A 20 6.95 -2.54 -17.22
CA GLU A 20 7.18 -3.56 -18.24
C GLU A 20 8.09 -4.67 -17.73
N VAL A 21 7.60 -5.91 -17.72
CA VAL A 21 8.39 -7.10 -17.36
C VAL A 21 8.31 -8.10 -18.51
N GLY A 22 9.40 -8.28 -19.24
CA GLY A 22 9.47 -9.26 -20.34
C GLY A 22 8.47 -9.00 -21.47
N GLY A 23 8.20 -7.73 -21.79
CA GLY A 23 7.21 -7.34 -22.80
C GLY A 23 5.76 -7.24 -22.30
N VAL A 24 5.51 -7.48 -21.01
CA VAL A 24 4.18 -7.37 -20.40
C VAL A 24 4.11 -6.14 -19.49
N GLY A 25 3.18 -5.23 -19.77
CA GLY A 25 2.90 -4.08 -18.89
C GLY A 25 2.04 -4.49 -17.70
N LEU A 26 2.60 -4.45 -16.50
CA LEU A 26 1.89 -4.69 -15.25
C LEU A 26 1.39 -3.37 -14.67
N LEU A 27 0.07 -3.21 -14.56
CA LEU A 27 -0.52 -2.09 -13.83
C LEU A 27 -0.43 -2.36 -12.33
N VAL A 28 0.28 -1.48 -11.62
CA VAL A 28 0.53 -1.58 -10.18
C VAL A 28 -0.07 -0.36 -9.49
N ALA A 29 -1.00 -0.59 -8.57
CA ALA A 29 -1.58 0.45 -7.71
C ALA A 29 -0.57 0.83 -6.62
N CYS A 30 -0.23 2.11 -6.50
CA CYS A 30 0.85 2.58 -5.63
C CYS A 30 0.38 3.74 -4.75
N THR A 31 1.08 4.01 -3.65
CA THR A 31 0.87 5.24 -2.89
C THR A 31 1.49 6.44 -3.64
N PRO A 32 1.05 7.68 -3.37
CA PRO A 32 1.70 8.86 -3.95
C PRO A 32 3.20 8.93 -3.65
N ALA A 33 3.62 8.46 -2.47
CA ALA A 33 5.03 8.38 -2.10
C ALA A 33 5.81 7.43 -3.02
N ALA A 34 5.33 6.21 -3.23
CA ALA A 34 5.98 5.25 -4.12
C ALA A 34 6.00 5.72 -5.59
N LEU A 35 4.99 6.48 -6.03
CA LEU A 35 4.96 7.06 -7.38
C LEU A 35 5.95 8.22 -7.56
N ALA A 36 6.29 8.94 -6.49
CA ALA A 36 7.13 10.13 -6.54
C ALA A 36 8.55 9.85 -7.05
N ASP A 37 9.02 8.61 -6.90
CA ASP A 37 10.36 8.17 -7.34
C ASP A 37 10.36 7.55 -8.74
N LEU A 38 9.19 7.27 -9.33
CA LEU A 38 9.09 6.65 -10.64
C LEU A 38 9.23 7.68 -11.77
N ARG A 39 9.99 7.32 -12.81
CA ARG A 39 10.20 8.15 -14.00
C ARG A 39 9.97 7.32 -15.25
N VAL A 40 9.06 7.79 -16.12
CA VAL A 40 8.78 7.13 -17.41
C VAL A 40 10.06 7.01 -18.24
N GLY A 41 10.28 5.83 -18.81
CA GLY A 41 11.49 5.51 -19.57
C GLY A 41 12.71 5.15 -18.73
N GLN A 42 12.57 5.06 -17.39
CA GLN A 42 13.61 4.55 -16.50
C GLN A 42 13.22 3.20 -15.91
N GLU A 43 14.23 2.43 -15.51
CA GLU A 43 14.03 1.17 -14.80
C GLU A 43 13.66 1.46 -13.34
N ALA A 44 12.67 0.72 -12.83
CA ALA A 44 12.27 0.78 -11.43
C ALA A 44 12.06 -0.62 -10.87
N SER A 45 12.11 -0.75 -9.55
CA SER A 45 11.71 -1.96 -8.84
C SER A 45 10.73 -1.58 -7.73
N LEU A 46 9.66 -2.36 -7.59
CA LEU A 46 8.67 -2.20 -6.54
C LEU A 46 8.51 -3.52 -5.81
N ALA A 47 8.45 -3.47 -4.48
CA ALA A 47 7.91 -4.58 -3.71
C ALA A 47 6.40 -4.63 -3.94
N THR A 48 5.82 -5.83 -4.06
CA THR A 48 4.42 -5.95 -4.43
C THR A 48 3.64 -6.96 -3.60
N SER A 49 2.37 -6.66 -3.35
CA SER A 49 1.40 -7.60 -2.80
C SER A 49 0.27 -7.82 -3.82
N LEU A 50 0.08 -9.09 -4.21
CA LEU A 50 -0.99 -9.48 -5.13
C LEU A 50 -2.25 -9.83 -4.35
N VAL A 51 -3.29 -9.04 -4.53
CA VAL A 51 -4.62 -9.30 -3.98
C VAL A 51 -5.48 -9.98 -5.03
N VAL A 52 -6.01 -11.15 -4.67
CA VAL A 52 -6.90 -11.95 -5.51
C VAL A 52 -8.31 -11.89 -4.94
N ARG A 53 -9.26 -11.48 -5.77
CA ARG A 53 -10.70 -11.57 -5.51
C ARG A 53 -11.33 -12.42 -6.61
N GLU A 54 -12.60 -12.75 -6.44
CA GLU A 54 -13.35 -13.57 -7.40
C GLU A 54 -13.35 -12.98 -8.82
N ASP A 55 -13.41 -11.66 -8.93
CA ASP A 55 -13.56 -10.91 -10.18
C ASP A 55 -12.32 -10.09 -10.58
N SER A 56 -11.25 -10.11 -9.76
CA SER A 56 -10.13 -9.19 -9.94
C SER A 56 -8.81 -9.70 -9.36
N LEU A 57 -7.73 -9.34 -10.07
CA LEU A 57 -6.36 -9.46 -9.62
C LEU A 57 -5.78 -8.05 -9.54
N THR A 58 -5.36 -7.63 -8.36
CA THR A 58 -4.78 -6.29 -8.15
C THR A 58 -3.38 -6.39 -7.56
N LEU A 59 -2.44 -5.77 -8.24
CA LEU A 59 -1.06 -5.61 -7.79
C LEU A 59 -0.96 -4.29 -7.04
N PHE A 60 -0.65 -4.34 -5.74
CA PHE A 60 -0.28 -3.18 -4.95
C PHE A 60 1.24 -3.08 -4.86
N GLY A 61 1.80 -1.91 -5.14
CA GLY A 61 3.23 -1.65 -5.20
C GLY A 61 3.70 -0.66 -4.14
N PHE A 62 4.91 -0.89 -3.68
CA PHE A 62 5.56 -0.17 -2.59
C PHE A 62 7.02 0.09 -2.92
N SER A 63 7.56 1.18 -2.37
CA SER A 63 8.95 1.61 -2.59
C SER A 63 9.93 0.57 -2.06
N ASP A 64 9.55 -0.11 -0.97
CA ASP A 64 10.35 -1.14 -0.32
C ASP A 64 9.49 -2.26 0.31
N TYR A 65 10.18 -3.24 0.88
CA TYR A 65 9.54 -4.39 1.53
C TYR A 65 8.92 -4.05 2.89
N ASP A 66 9.32 -2.97 3.56
CA ASP A 66 8.77 -2.58 4.86
C ASP A 66 7.37 -1.97 4.70
N GLU A 67 7.20 -1.07 3.73
CA GLU A 67 5.90 -0.54 3.34
C GLU A 67 4.93 -1.68 2.96
N ARG A 68 5.41 -2.65 2.17
CA ARG A 68 4.63 -3.85 1.82
C ARG A 68 4.25 -4.67 3.05
N ALA A 69 5.17 -4.85 3.99
CA ALA A 69 4.90 -5.61 5.22
C ALA A 69 3.86 -4.91 6.10
N VAL A 70 3.93 -3.58 6.22
CA VAL A 70 2.91 -2.80 6.93
C VAL A 70 1.56 -2.89 6.24
N PHE A 71 1.51 -2.80 4.90
CA PHE A 71 0.28 -3.00 4.13
C PHE A 71 -0.36 -4.36 4.40
N GLU A 72 0.42 -5.43 4.39
CA GLU A 72 -0.07 -6.79 4.67
C GLU A 72 -0.51 -6.95 6.13
N LEU A 73 0.24 -6.37 7.08
CA LEU A 73 -0.09 -6.41 8.50
C LEU A 73 -1.41 -5.72 8.81
N VAL A 74 -1.62 -4.49 8.34
CA VAL A 74 -2.86 -3.77 8.72
C VAL A 74 -4.12 -4.45 8.19
N GLN A 75 -4.02 -5.24 7.12
CA GLN A 75 -5.14 -6.02 6.59
C GLN A 75 -5.52 -7.22 7.46
N THR A 76 -4.68 -7.63 8.42
CA THR A 76 -5.08 -8.65 9.41
C THR A 76 -6.09 -8.09 10.40
N ALA A 77 -6.21 -6.76 10.51
CA ALA A 77 -7.22 -6.13 11.33
C ALA A 77 -8.61 -6.21 10.66
N SER A 78 -9.61 -6.56 11.46
CA SER A 78 -11.00 -6.72 11.05
C SER A 78 -11.51 -5.44 10.39
N GLY A 79 -12.03 -5.57 9.17
CA GLY A 79 -12.57 -4.47 8.38
C GLY A 79 -11.53 -3.61 7.65
N VAL A 80 -10.24 -3.96 7.71
CA VAL A 80 -9.20 -3.32 6.89
C VAL A 80 -8.98 -4.13 5.62
N GLY A 81 -9.56 -3.66 4.53
CA GLY A 81 -9.30 -4.21 3.20
C GLY A 81 -8.11 -3.54 2.49
N PRO A 82 -7.65 -4.08 1.36
CA PRO A 82 -6.53 -3.56 0.57
C PRO A 82 -6.62 -2.05 0.26
N LYS A 83 -7.78 -1.55 -0.16
CA LYS A 83 -7.97 -0.12 -0.45
C LYS A 83 -7.79 0.75 0.79
N LEU A 84 -8.29 0.30 1.94
CA LEU A 84 -8.14 1.02 3.20
C LEU A 84 -6.70 0.97 3.68
N ALA A 85 -6.03 -0.18 3.57
CA ALA A 85 -4.61 -0.33 3.88
C ALA A 85 -3.72 0.60 3.03
N GLN A 86 -3.99 0.70 1.73
CA GLN A 86 -3.30 1.64 0.85
C GLN A 86 -3.57 3.10 1.25
N ALA A 87 -4.81 3.44 1.62
CA ALA A 87 -5.14 4.77 2.12
C ALA A 87 -4.43 5.10 3.44
N MET A 88 -4.30 4.13 4.35
CA MET A 88 -3.52 4.28 5.58
C MET A 88 -2.07 4.63 5.27
N LEU A 89 -1.43 3.89 4.37
CA LEU A 89 -0.05 4.14 3.94
C LEU A 89 0.13 5.43 3.11
N ALA A 90 -0.91 5.88 2.41
CA ALA A 90 -0.89 7.15 1.69
C ALA A 90 -0.97 8.37 2.62
N VAL A 91 -1.61 8.22 3.78
CA VAL A 91 -1.78 9.29 4.79
C VAL A 91 -0.65 9.25 5.83
N HIS A 92 -0.20 8.05 6.20
CA HIS A 92 0.83 7.81 7.19
C HIS A 92 1.88 6.87 6.62
N GLY A 93 3.15 7.29 6.61
CA GLY A 93 4.24 6.38 6.29
C GLY A 93 4.29 5.18 7.25
N PRO A 94 5.02 4.12 6.91
CA PRO A 94 5.06 2.87 7.70
C PRO A 94 5.41 3.13 9.17
N ASP A 95 6.41 3.96 9.45
CA ASP A 95 6.83 4.32 10.81
C ASP A 95 5.81 5.16 11.58
N ASP A 96 5.12 6.09 10.89
CA ASP A 96 4.05 6.88 11.52
C ASP A 96 2.88 5.97 11.92
N LEU A 97 2.54 5.00 11.06
CA LEU A 97 1.47 4.07 11.31
C LEU A 97 1.80 3.13 12.47
N ARG A 98 3.02 2.56 12.49
CA ARG A 98 3.52 1.76 13.62
C ARG A 98 3.47 2.54 14.93
N ARG A 99 3.93 3.80 14.93
CA ARG A 99 3.89 4.68 16.11
C ARG A 99 2.46 4.98 16.55
N ALA A 100 1.56 5.30 15.63
CA ALA A 100 0.16 5.59 15.96
C ALA A 100 -0.53 4.38 16.62
N VAL A 101 -0.26 3.16 16.13
CA VAL A 101 -0.77 1.93 16.75
C VAL A 101 -0.16 1.72 18.14
N ALA A 102 1.17 1.76 18.26
CA ALA A 102 1.87 1.51 19.52
C ALA A 102 1.52 2.52 20.62
N ALA A 103 1.29 3.78 20.26
CA ALA A 103 0.92 4.87 21.17
C ALA A 103 -0.59 5.00 21.40
N GLU A 104 -1.41 4.12 20.80
CA GLU A 104 -2.88 4.19 20.84
C GLU A 104 -3.43 5.56 20.37
N ASP A 105 -2.74 6.20 19.42
CA ASP A 105 -3.11 7.51 18.88
C ASP A 105 -4.27 7.40 17.88
N LEU A 106 -5.47 7.28 18.44
CA LEU A 106 -6.71 7.22 17.68
C LEU A 106 -6.94 8.46 16.83
N VAL A 107 -6.44 9.63 17.25
CA VAL A 107 -6.66 10.90 16.53
C VAL A 107 -5.91 10.85 15.21
N THR A 108 -4.66 10.39 15.22
CA THR A 108 -3.88 10.20 14.00
C THR A 108 -4.53 9.18 13.09
N LEU A 109 -4.89 7.98 13.60
CA LEU A 109 -5.54 6.95 12.79
C LEU A 109 -6.87 7.40 12.16
N CYS A 110 -7.65 8.25 12.84
CA CYS A 110 -8.91 8.77 12.30
C CYS A 110 -8.74 9.84 11.21
N LYS A 111 -7.50 10.27 10.89
CA LYS A 111 -7.25 11.14 9.73
C LYS A 111 -7.38 10.39 8.40
N VAL A 112 -7.27 9.06 8.43
CA VAL A 112 -7.43 8.23 7.24
C VAL A 112 -8.90 8.19 6.84
N PRO A 113 -9.26 8.59 5.60
CA PRO A 113 -10.63 8.50 5.12
C PRO A 113 -11.18 7.08 5.23
N GLY A 114 -12.33 6.92 5.89
CA GLY A 114 -12.96 5.61 6.14
C GLY A 114 -12.62 4.99 7.51
N ILE A 115 -11.69 5.58 8.29
CA ILE A 115 -11.42 5.16 9.67
C ILE A 115 -12.13 6.08 10.65
N GLY A 116 -13.23 5.60 11.23
CA GLY A 116 -13.86 6.26 12.38
C GLY A 116 -13.25 5.81 13.71
N ARG A 117 -13.62 6.48 14.80
CA ARG A 117 -13.08 6.20 16.15
C ARG A 117 -13.18 4.73 16.58
N LYS A 118 -14.32 4.08 16.33
CA LYS A 118 -14.50 2.63 16.61
C LYS A 118 -13.57 1.75 15.78
N GLY A 119 -13.37 2.11 14.50
CA GLY A 119 -12.44 1.42 13.61
C GLY A 119 -10.99 1.55 14.10
N ALA A 120 -10.57 2.77 14.43
CA ALA A 120 -9.25 3.04 14.99
C ALA A 120 -8.99 2.24 16.29
N GLN A 121 -9.96 2.21 17.21
CA GLN A 121 -9.86 1.44 18.45
C GLN A 121 -9.67 -0.06 18.19
N ARG A 122 -10.41 -0.62 17.22
CA ARG A 122 -10.27 -2.03 16.85
C ARG A 122 -8.91 -2.32 16.23
N ILE A 123 -8.43 -1.46 15.34
CA ILE A 123 -7.10 -1.57 14.72
C ILE A 123 -6.01 -1.59 15.81
N VAL A 124 -6.07 -0.65 16.76
CA VAL A 124 -5.11 -0.61 17.87
C VAL A 124 -5.17 -1.88 18.70
N LEU A 125 -6.36 -2.38 19.03
CA LEU A 125 -6.51 -3.59 19.84
C LEU A 125 -5.95 -4.85 19.16
N GLU A 126 -6.11 -4.96 17.84
CA GLU A 126 -5.76 -6.17 17.09
C GLU A 126 -4.31 -6.18 16.59
N LEU A 127 -3.67 -5.02 16.45
CA LEU A 127 -2.31 -4.89 15.88
C LEU A 127 -1.23 -4.54 16.91
N LYS A 128 -1.58 -4.38 18.18
CA LYS A 128 -0.63 -4.09 19.26
C LYS A 128 0.18 -5.33 19.67
#